data_AF-A0A352FLC8-F1
#
_entry.id   AF-A0A352FLC8-F1
#
_cell.length_a   1.000
_cell.length_b   1.000
_cell.length_c   1.000
_cell.angle_alpha   90.00
_cell.angle_beta   90.00
_cell.angle_gamma   90.00
#
_symmetry.space_group_name_H-M   'P 1'
#
loop_
_entity.id
_entity.type
_entity.pdbx_description
1 polymer ?
#
loop_
_entity_poly.entity_id
_entity_poly.type
_entity_poly.pdbx_seq_one_letter_code
_entity_poly.pdbx_strand_id
1 'polypeptide(L)'
;MSTSFQSEPNGSEASEELLVHEPEAEHEGDRSTMGASVRDMAARLPEQLSAIGRDISRTIERAISAKDDYMLAVKVSQDAQTKLGQLVQAGVFGTRAEAAAFLIDEGIKTQSALFERVEQKLGEIERLRAELRGMVGENKP
;
A
#
# COMPACT_ATOMS: atom_id res chain seq x y z
N MET A 1 47.29 3.00 38.18
CA MET A 1 48.42 3.48 37.34
C MET A 1 47.84 4.08 36.07
N SER A 2 48.12 5.37 35.87
CA SER A 2 48.31 6.17 34.63
C SER A 2 47.38 5.94 33.41
N THR A 3 46.46 6.89 33.11
CA THR A 3 46.53 8.04 32.14
C THR A 3 46.10 7.65 30.71
N SER A 4 45.38 8.41 29.88
CA SER A 4 44.79 9.77 29.93
C SER A 4 44.03 10.07 28.62
N PHE A 5 43.04 10.99 28.71
CA PHE A 5 42.58 12.02 27.74
C PHE A 5 42.07 11.60 26.34
N GLN A 6 40.82 11.82 25.89
CA GLN A 6 39.83 12.94 25.90
C GLN A 6 40.03 13.98 24.77
N SER A 7 39.02 14.10 23.89
CA SER A 7 38.25 15.33 23.55
C SER A 7 37.84 15.45 22.06
N GLU A 8 36.53 15.53 21.81
CA GLU A 8 35.85 16.11 20.62
C GLU A 8 35.96 17.67 20.62
N PRO A 9 35.17 18.47 19.85
CA PRO A 9 34.54 18.35 18.51
C PRO A 9 34.86 19.61 17.64
N ASN A 10 34.45 19.66 16.36
CA ASN A 10 34.16 20.96 15.70
C ASN A 10 33.20 20.82 14.51
N GLY A 11 32.28 21.78 14.35
CA GLY A 11 31.25 21.83 13.31
C GLY A 11 31.32 23.05 12.39
N SER A 12 30.25 23.20 11.58
CA SER A 12 29.70 24.41 10.94
C SER A 12 30.15 24.83 9.51
N GLU A 13 29.23 24.60 8.55
CA GLU A 13 28.58 25.52 7.60
C GLU A 13 29.29 26.29 6.43
N ALA A 14 28.62 26.19 5.25
CA ALA A 14 28.15 27.25 4.33
C ALA A 14 28.89 27.65 3.02
N SER A 15 28.04 27.96 2.01
CA SER A 15 28.16 28.85 0.82
C SER A 15 28.52 28.17 -0.52
N GLU A 16 27.58 27.99 -1.45
CA GLU A 16 27.13 28.92 -2.52
C GLU A 16 28.16 29.13 -3.66
N GLU A 17 27.86 28.61 -4.86
CA GLU A 17 28.28 29.28 -6.10
C GLU A 17 27.30 28.97 -7.27
N LEU A 18 26.62 30.02 -7.71
CA LEU A 18 25.67 30.12 -8.81
C LEU A 18 26.45 30.48 -10.08
N LEU A 19 26.48 29.61 -11.11
CA LEU A 19 26.97 30.00 -12.45
C LEU A 19 25.82 30.08 -13.44
N VAL A 20 25.53 31.32 -13.86
CA VAL A 20 24.68 31.70 -14.98
C VAL A 20 25.52 31.63 -16.26
N HIS A 21 25.01 30.96 -17.29
CA HIS A 21 25.61 30.99 -18.64
C HIS A 21 24.51 31.29 -19.66
N GLU A 22 24.47 32.54 -20.12
CA GLU A 22 23.85 32.88 -21.40
C GLU A 22 24.87 32.68 -22.51
N PRO A 23 24.40 32.31 -23.71
CA PRO A 23 24.63 33.25 -24.80
C PRO A 23 23.38 33.46 -25.67
N GLU A 24 23.22 34.71 -26.07
CA GLU A 24 22.21 35.20 -26.98
C GLU A 24 22.30 34.57 -28.38
N ALA A 25 21.13 34.34 -28.99
CA ALA A 25 20.99 34.31 -30.44
C ALA A 25 19.60 34.87 -30.81
N GLU A 26 19.66 36.00 -31.50
CA GLU A 26 18.57 36.77 -32.10
C GLU A 26 17.64 35.88 -32.96
N HIS A 27 16.32 36.12 -32.91
CA HIS A 27 15.35 35.62 -33.89
C HIS A 27 14.33 36.71 -34.23
N GLU A 28 14.61 37.48 -35.29
CA GLU A 28 13.61 38.19 -36.08
C GLU A 28 12.98 37.24 -37.10
N GLY A 29 11.63 37.24 -37.19
CA GLY A 29 10.83 36.52 -38.20
C GLY A 29 10.71 35.02 -37.90
N ASP A 30 9.53 34.45 -37.69
CA ASP A 30 8.53 34.27 -38.74
C ASP A 30 7.21 33.81 -38.09
N ARG A 31 6.11 34.49 -38.43
CA ARG A 31 4.74 34.17 -37.96
C ARG A 31 4.21 32.86 -38.56
N SER A 32 5.02 32.11 -39.30
CA SER A 32 4.65 30.83 -39.92
C SER A 32 4.87 29.60 -39.01
N THR A 33 5.60 29.74 -37.89
CA THR A 33 5.97 28.59 -37.03
C THR A 33 4.89 28.15 -36.04
N MET A 34 3.90 29.01 -35.74
CA MET A 34 2.80 28.69 -34.81
C MET A 34 1.79 27.69 -35.42
N GLY A 35 1.58 27.71 -36.73
CA GLY A 35 0.67 26.79 -37.42
C GLY A 35 1.18 25.35 -37.51
N ALA A 36 2.50 25.18 -37.55
CA ALA A 36 3.15 23.87 -37.53
C ALA A 36 3.05 23.22 -36.13
N SER A 37 3.23 24.01 -35.07
CA SER A 37 3.19 23.52 -33.68
C SER A 37 1.83 22.91 -33.29
N VAL A 38 0.71 23.54 -33.68
CA VAL A 38 -0.65 23.03 -33.34
C VAL A 38 -0.98 21.75 -34.13
N ARG A 39 -0.53 21.64 -35.39
CA ARG A 39 -0.74 20.46 -36.23
C ARG A 39 0.12 19.27 -35.79
N ASP A 40 1.36 19.53 -35.37
CA ASP A 40 2.28 18.50 -34.87
C ASP A 40 1.86 18.04 -33.46
N MET A 41 1.33 18.94 -32.62
CA MET A 41 0.67 18.58 -31.37
C MET A 41 -0.57 17.72 -31.62
N ALA A 42 -1.42 18.08 -32.59
CA ALA A 42 -2.63 17.32 -32.92
C ALA A 42 -2.33 15.89 -33.41
N ALA A 43 -1.19 15.69 -34.08
CA ALA A 43 -0.75 14.36 -34.54
C ALA A 43 -0.31 13.44 -33.39
N ARG A 44 0.16 14.00 -32.26
CA ARG A 44 0.65 13.24 -31.08
C ARG A 44 -0.42 13.01 -30.00
N LEU A 45 -1.56 13.70 -30.09
CA LEU A 45 -2.70 13.52 -29.18
C LEU A 45 -3.24 12.07 -29.12
N PRO A 46 -3.39 11.33 -30.23
CA PRO A 46 -3.92 9.96 -30.19
C PRO A 46 -3.03 8.99 -29.41
N GLU A 47 -1.71 9.17 -29.53
CA GLU A 47 -0.71 8.31 -28.90
C GLU A 47 -0.60 8.57 -27.39
N GLN A 48 -0.72 9.85 -26.98
CA GLN A 48 -0.75 10.24 -25.56
C GLN A 48 -2.04 9.80 -24.86
N LEU A 49 -3.20 9.89 -25.51
CA LEU A 49 -4.46 9.38 -24.97
C LEU A 49 -4.47 7.85 -24.88
N SER A 50 -3.87 7.16 -25.85
CA SER A 50 -3.67 5.71 -25.80
C SER A 50 -2.71 5.27 -24.69
N ALA A 51 -1.69 6.08 -24.37
CA ALA A 51 -0.83 5.85 -23.21
C ALA A 51 -1.59 6.00 -21.88
N ILE A 52 -2.38 7.06 -21.74
CA ILE A 52 -3.20 7.31 -20.54
C ILE A 52 -4.26 6.20 -20.34
N GLY A 53 -4.93 5.76 -21.41
CA GLY A 53 -5.90 4.66 -21.34
C GLY A 53 -5.29 3.34 -20.85
N ARG A 54 -4.06 3.03 -21.27
CA ARG A 54 -3.33 1.83 -20.80
C ARG A 54 -2.91 1.93 -19.33
N ASP A 55 -2.56 3.12 -18.85
CA ASP A 55 -2.15 3.33 -17.46
C ASP A 55 -3.34 3.31 -16.48
N ILE A 56 -4.50 3.83 -16.90
CA ILE A 56 -5.74 3.75 -16.12
C ILE A 56 -6.24 2.30 -16.05
N SER A 57 -6.29 1.58 -17.20
CA SER A 57 -6.67 0.16 -17.22
C SER A 57 -5.77 -0.68 -16.33
N ARG A 58 -4.45 -0.46 -16.37
CA ARG A 58 -3.48 -1.18 -15.52
C ARG A 58 -3.66 -0.87 -14.03
N THR A 59 -4.05 0.34 -13.68
CA THR A 59 -4.27 0.75 -12.29
C THR A 59 -5.57 0.15 -11.74
N ILE A 60 -6.63 0.09 -12.54
CA ILE A 60 -7.90 -0.55 -12.19
C ILE A 60 -7.72 -2.07 -12.07
N GLU A 61 -7.02 -2.70 -13.01
CA GLU A 61 -6.69 -4.13 -12.93
C GLU A 61 -5.84 -4.45 -11.68
N ARG A 62 -4.85 -3.62 -11.34
CA ARG A 62 -4.05 -3.79 -10.11
C ARG A 62 -4.87 -3.58 -8.83
N ALA A 63 -5.81 -2.65 -8.82
CA ALA A 63 -6.69 -2.40 -7.68
C ALA A 63 -7.72 -3.53 -7.49
N ILE A 64 -8.20 -4.15 -8.58
CA ILE A 64 -9.10 -5.31 -8.55
C ILE A 64 -8.31 -6.56 -8.12
N SER A 65 -7.11 -6.78 -8.66
CA SER A 65 -6.28 -7.95 -8.32
C SER A 65 -5.72 -7.90 -6.88
N ALA A 66 -5.51 -6.70 -6.32
CA ALA A 66 -5.03 -6.55 -4.95
C ALA A 66 -6.08 -6.90 -3.88
N LYS A 67 -7.35 -7.07 -4.26
CA LYS A 67 -8.44 -7.31 -3.31
C LYS A 67 -8.60 -8.80 -2.95
N ASP A 68 -8.13 -9.71 -3.80
CA ASP A 68 -8.47 -11.15 -3.72
C ASP A 68 -7.28 -12.09 -3.38
N ASP A 69 -6.08 -11.55 -3.10
CA ASP A 69 -4.84 -12.35 -3.03
C ASP A 69 -4.21 -12.47 -1.62
N TYR A 70 -5.00 -12.42 -0.54
CA TYR A 70 -4.46 -12.74 0.79
C TYR A 70 -4.29 -14.27 0.96
N MET A 71 -3.26 -14.82 0.34
CA MET A 71 -2.84 -16.21 0.57
C MET A 71 -2.21 -16.34 1.96
N LEU A 72 -2.89 -17.07 2.86
CA LEU A 72 -2.39 -17.40 4.18
C LEU A 72 -1.80 -18.83 4.18
N ALA A 73 -0.48 -18.94 4.27
CA ALA A 73 0.19 -20.23 4.46
C ALA A 73 0.23 -20.59 5.96
N VAL A 74 -0.55 -21.60 6.37
CA VAL A 74 -0.58 -22.06 7.77
C VAL A 74 -0.09 -23.50 7.91
N LYS A 75 0.62 -23.77 9.00
CA LYS A 75 0.95 -25.15 9.40
C LYS A 75 -0.29 -25.77 10.04
N VAL A 76 -0.76 -26.88 9.47
CA VAL A 76 -1.88 -27.66 10.01
C VAL A 76 -1.41 -29.00 10.58
N SER A 77 -2.22 -29.59 11.46
CA SER A 77 -1.96 -30.91 12.02
C SER A 77 -2.02 -32.02 10.95
N GLN A 78 -1.38 -33.16 11.21
CA GLN A 78 -1.41 -34.30 10.29
C GLN A 78 -2.83 -34.81 10.05
N ASP A 79 -3.67 -34.82 11.09
CA ASP A 79 -5.08 -35.20 10.98
C ASP A 79 -5.87 -34.27 10.06
N ALA A 80 -5.67 -32.96 10.19
CA ALA A 80 -6.30 -31.98 9.32
C ALA A 80 -5.86 -32.17 7.85
N GLN A 81 -4.57 -32.43 7.60
CA GLN A 81 -4.08 -32.70 6.24
C GLN A 81 -4.77 -33.92 5.62
N THR A 82 -4.93 -35.00 6.40
CA THR A 82 -5.60 -36.22 5.95
C THR A 82 -7.07 -35.96 5.64
N LYS A 83 -7.81 -35.30 6.54
CA LYS A 83 -9.23 -34.98 6.35
C LYS A 83 -9.49 -34.05 5.17
N LEU A 84 -8.67 -33.01 4.99
CA LEU A 84 -8.72 -32.14 3.82
C LEU A 84 -8.48 -32.94 2.53
N GLY A 85 -7.51 -33.87 2.55
CA GLY A 85 -7.26 -34.78 1.44
C GLY A 85 -8.46 -35.68 1.11
N GLN A 86 -9.12 -36.22 2.13
CA GLN A 86 -10.33 -37.05 1.96
C GLN A 86 -11.47 -36.28 1.31
N LEU A 87 -11.69 -35.02 1.69
CA LEU A 87 -12.73 -34.19 1.10
C LEU A 87 -12.48 -33.92 -0.39
N VAL A 88 -11.22 -33.72 -0.79
CA VAL A 88 -10.84 -33.58 -2.20
C VAL A 88 -10.98 -34.91 -2.95
N GLN A 89 -10.52 -36.02 -2.37
CA GLN A 89 -10.63 -37.35 -2.97
C GLN A 89 -12.09 -37.79 -3.16
N ALA A 90 -12.98 -37.40 -2.24
CA ALA A 90 -14.42 -37.63 -2.33
C ALA A 90 -15.11 -36.70 -3.35
N GLY A 91 -14.39 -35.75 -3.95
CA GLY A 91 -14.92 -34.82 -4.94
C GLY A 91 -15.80 -33.70 -4.35
N VAL A 92 -15.77 -33.50 -3.03
CA VAL A 92 -16.56 -32.43 -2.37
C VAL A 92 -15.96 -31.06 -2.67
N PHE A 93 -14.64 -30.97 -2.77
CA PHE A 93 -13.90 -29.75 -3.13
C PHE A 93 -12.85 -30.05 -4.21
N GLY A 94 -12.51 -29.06 -5.03
CA GLY A 94 -11.51 -29.20 -6.08
C GLY A 94 -10.08 -29.16 -5.54
N THR A 95 -9.85 -28.41 -4.46
CA THR A 95 -8.51 -28.28 -3.85
C THR A 95 -8.54 -28.35 -2.34
N ARG A 96 -7.39 -28.67 -1.71
CA ARG A 96 -7.28 -28.68 -0.24
C ARG A 96 -7.41 -27.28 0.36
N ALA A 97 -6.97 -26.26 -0.39
CA ALA A 97 -7.08 -24.86 0.04
C ALA A 97 -8.55 -24.43 0.11
N GLU A 98 -9.35 -24.82 -0.90
CA GLU A 98 -10.80 -24.58 -0.93
C GLU A 98 -11.51 -25.30 0.22
N ALA A 99 -11.21 -26.58 0.45
CA ALA A 99 -11.75 -27.32 1.59
C ALA A 99 -11.37 -26.67 2.94
N ALA A 100 -10.14 -26.18 3.07
CA ALA A 100 -9.68 -25.50 4.27
C ALA A 100 -10.39 -24.17 4.49
N ALA A 101 -10.53 -23.35 3.43
CA ALA A 101 -11.26 -22.09 3.49
C ALA A 101 -12.70 -22.31 3.96
N PHE A 102 -13.40 -23.27 3.36
CA PHE A 102 -14.76 -23.63 3.77
C PHE A 102 -14.84 -24.04 5.26
N LEU A 103 -13.95 -24.91 5.71
CA LEU A 103 -13.94 -25.36 7.11
C LEU A 103 -13.59 -24.25 8.09
N ILE A 104 -12.74 -23.30 7.70
CA ILE A 104 -12.43 -22.11 8.50
C ILE A 104 -13.67 -21.24 8.64
N ASP A 105 -14.38 -20.98 7.54
CA ASP A 105 -15.61 -20.18 7.56
C ASP A 105 -16.70 -20.82 8.42
N GLU A 106 -16.92 -22.13 8.28
CA GLU A 106 -17.86 -22.88 9.13
C GLU A 106 -17.41 -22.90 10.59
N GLY A 107 -16.10 -22.98 10.84
CA GLY A 107 -15.52 -22.87 12.18
C GLY A 107 -15.80 -21.50 12.81
N ILE A 108 -15.67 -20.42 12.04
CA ILE A 108 -15.98 -19.06 12.48
C ILE A 108 -17.47 -18.92 12.81
N LYS A 109 -18.35 -19.39 11.92
CA LYS A 109 -19.81 -19.38 12.14
C LYS A 109 -20.20 -20.18 13.38
N THR A 110 -19.64 -21.38 13.55
CA THR A 110 -19.90 -22.25 14.70
C THR A 110 -19.45 -21.60 16.02
N GLN A 111 -18.40 -20.78 15.97
CA GLN A 111 -17.87 -20.06 17.12
C GLN A 111 -18.36 -18.61 17.22
N SER A 112 -19.47 -18.24 16.57
CA SER A 112 -19.98 -16.86 16.53
C SER A 112 -20.09 -16.24 17.93
N ALA A 113 -20.65 -16.97 18.90
CA ALA A 113 -20.80 -16.49 20.28
C ALA A 113 -19.47 -16.20 21.00
N LEU A 114 -18.36 -16.82 20.58
CA LEU A 114 -17.03 -16.45 21.07
C LEU A 114 -16.60 -15.11 20.46
N PHE A 115 -16.74 -14.96 19.14
CA PHE A 115 -16.36 -13.74 18.44
C PHE A 115 -17.20 -12.54 18.88
N GLU A 116 -18.51 -12.69 19.09
CA GLU A 116 -19.38 -11.64 19.64
C GLU A 116 -18.91 -11.15 21.02
N ARG A 117 -18.51 -12.06 21.90
CA ARG A 117 -17.95 -11.69 23.22
C ARG A 117 -16.61 -10.98 23.10
N VAL A 118 -15.75 -11.40 22.17
CA VAL A 118 -14.49 -10.73 21.88
C VAL A 118 -14.74 -9.31 21.36
N GLU A 119 -15.67 -9.16 20.42
CA GLU A 119 -16.06 -7.87 19.85
C GLU A 119 -16.61 -6.92 20.92
N GLN A 120 -17.49 -7.41 21.80
CA GLN A 120 -18.00 -6.65 22.93
C GLN A 120 -16.86 -6.11 23.81
N LYS A 121 -15.89 -6.95 24.17
CA LYS A 121 -14.76 -6.54 25.01
C LYS A 121 -13.79 -5.60 24.32
N LEU A 122 -13.57 -5.77 23.02
CA LEU A 122 -12.80 -4.81 22.24
C LEU A 122 -13.50 -3.44 22.20
N GLY A 123 -14.83 -3.41 22.06
CA GLY A 123 -15.62 -2.18 22.14
C GLY A 123 -15.53 -1.49 23.50
N GLU A 124 -15.56 -2.25 24.60
CA GLU A 124 -15.32 -1.71 25.95
C GLU A 124 -13.92 -1.09 26.07
N ILE A 125 -12.89 -1.76 25.56
CA ILE A 125 -11.51 -1.26 25.56
C ILE A 125 -11.41 0.05 24.79
N GLU A 126 -12.01 0.14 23.60
CA GLU A 126 -11.99 1.37 22.80
C GLU A 126 -12.74 2.52 23.48
N ARG A 127 -13.87 2.24 24.14
CA ARG A 127 -14.57 3.24 24.95
C ARG A 127 -13.68 3.77 26.08
N LEU A 128 -13.04 2.88 26.83
CA LEU A 128 -12.13 3.26 27.92
C LEU A 128 -10.92 4.05 27.38
N ARG A 129 -10.35 3.66 26.23
CA ARG A 129 -9.28 4.42 25.55
C ARG A 129 -9.74 5.81 25.13
N ALA A 130 -11.00 5.97 24.71
CA ALA A 130 -11.56 7.28 24.37
C ALA A 130 -11.77 8.16 25.61
N GLU A 131 -12.31 7.58 26.68
CA GLU A 131 -12.51 8.28 27.97
C GLU A 131 -11.19 8.79 28.56
N LEU A 132 -10.15 7.95 28.58
CA LEU A 132 -8.81 8.35 29.03
C LEU A 132 -8.22 9.49 28.19
N ARG A 133 -8.38 9.43 26.86
CA ARG A 133 -7.95 10.52 25.96
C ARG A 133 -8.70 11.83 26.25
N GLY A 134 -9.99 11.75 26.59
CA GLY A 134 -10.79 12.88 27.02
C GLY A 134 -10.25 13.53 28.29
N MET A 135 -10.01 12.75 29.34
CA MET A 135 -9.48 13.25 30.62
C MET A 135 -8.10 13.91 30.49
N VAL A 136 -7.22 13.36 29.66
CA VAL A 136 -5.88 13.96 29.41
C VAL A 136 -5.98 15.22 28.55
N GLY A 137 -6.92 15.27 27.60
CA GLY A 137 -7.16 16.45 26.75
C GLY A 137 -7.77 17.63 27.50
N GLU A 138 -8.60 17.38 28.51
CA GLU A 138 -9.21 18.40 29.37
C GLU A 138 -8.21 19.03 30.36
N ASN A 139 -7.09 18.34 30.66
CA ASN A 139 -6.10 18.78 31.63
C ASN A 139 -4.83 19.39 31.00
N LYS A 140 -4.96 19.96 29.79
CA LYS A 140 -3.87 20.71 29.14
C LYS A 140 -3.93 22.17 29.63
N PRO A 141 -2.89 22.69 30.32
CA PRO A 141 -2.84 24.10 30.71
C PRO A 141 -2.77 25.04 29.50
#